data_AF-A0A346PUV0-F1
#
_entry.id   AF-A0A346PUV0-F1
#
_cell.length_a   1.000
_cell.length_b   1.000
_cell.length_c   1.000
_cell.angle_alpha   90.00
_cell.angle_beta   90.00
_cell.angle_gamma   90.00
#
_symmetry.space_group_name_H-M   'P 1'
#
loop_
_entity.id
_entity.type
_entity.pdbx_description
1 polymer ?
#
loop_
_entity_poly.entity_id
_entity_poly.type
_entity_poly.pdbx_seq_one_letter_code
_entity_poly.pdbx_strand_id
1 'polypeptide(L)' 'MEAYVRWFAEQERFYQLMLCAIVLFGVTVAATGAVTANAVLLGLGICWLLGGGALTVVLANRDPESG' A
#
# COMPACT_ATOMS: atom_id res chain seq x y z
N MET A 1 3.50 -17.72 -0.24
CA MET A 1 3.56 -16.59 0.71
C MET A 1 4.99 -16.28 1.15
N GLU A 2 5.84 -17.29 1.39
CA GLU A 2 7.23 -17.08 1.82
C GLU A 2 8.03 -16.13 0.91
N ALA A 3 7.88 -16.22 -0.41
CA ALA A 3 8.58 -15.33 -1.35
C ALA A 3 8.21 -13.84 -1.17
N TYR A 4 6.94 -13.53 -0.85
CA TYR A 4 6.49 -12.15 -0.70
C TYR A 4 6.90 -11.58 0.67
N VAL A 5 6.84 -12.40 1.71
CA VAL A 5 7.30 -12.02 3.05
C VAL A 5 8.81 -11.80 3.06
N ARG A 6 9.55 -12.65 2.34
CA ARG A 6 11.00 -12.52 2.18
C ARG A 6 11.38 -11.27 1.38
N TRP A 7 10.71 -11.03 0.25
CA TRP A 7 10.87 -9.79 -0.53
C TRP A 7 10.61 -8.55 0.32
N PHE A 8 9.51 -8.55 1.08
CA PHE A 8 9.19 -7.43 1.97
C PHE A 8 10.23 -7.23 3.08
N ALA A 9 10.78 -8.32 3.64
CA ALA A 9 11.79 -8.26 4.69
C ALA A 9 13.16 -7.80 4.18
N GLU A 10 13.50 -8.09 2.92
CA GLU A 10 14.73 -7.64 2.25
C GLU A 10 14.63 -6.18 1.78
N GLN A 11 13.42 -5.62 1.65
CA GLN A 11 13.20 -4.23 1.26
C GLN A 11 13.67 -3.21 2.30
N GLU A 12 14.09 -2.03 1.84
CA GLU A 12 14.42 -0.93 2.75
C GLU A 12 13.24 -0.56 3.68
N ARG A 13 13.61 -0.17 4.90
CA ARG A 13 12.68 0.20 5.98
C ARG A 13 11.70 1.31 5.58
N PHE A 14 12.11 2.17 4.64
CA PHE A 14 11.24 3.20 4.04
C PHE A 14 10.07 2.58 3.26
N TYR A 15 10.34 1.65 2.35
CA TYR A 15 9.31 0.97 1.55
C TYR A 15 8.38 0.11 2.42
N GLN A 16 8.92 -0.53 3.46
CA GLN A 16 8.12 -1.26 4.44
C GLN A 16 7.12 -0.34 5.17
N LEU A 17 7.60 0.79 5.71
CA LEU A 17 6.74 1.76 6.39
C LEU A 17 5.72 2.39 5.43
N MET A 18 6.13 2.66 4.19
CA MET A 18 5.24 3.24 3.18
C MET A 18 4.12 2.27 2.81
N LEU A 19 4.42 0.99 2.61
CA LEU A 19 3.40 -0.04 2.37
C LEU A 19 2.45 -0.19 3.57
N CYS A 20 2.96 -0.20 4.80
CA CYS A 20 2.13 -0.21 5.99
C CYS A 20 1.21 1.03 6.05
N ALA A 21 1.73 2.22 5.78
CA ALA A 21 0.95 3.45 5.77
C ALA A 21 -0.14 3.44 4.70
N ILE A 22 0.16 2.93 3.49
CA ILE A 22 -0.81 2.78 2.41
C ILE A 22 -1.95 1.84 2.83
N VAL A 23 -1.62 0.70 3.41
CA VAL A 23 -2.62 -0.29 3.85
C VAL A 23 -3.49 0.29 4.96
N LEU A 24 -2.88 0.84 6.02
CA LEU A 24 -3.62 1.38 7.17
C LEU A 24 -4.51 2.54 6.75
N PHE A 25 -3.98 3.51 6.01
CA PHE A 25 -4.73 4.68 5.57
C PHE A 25 -5.82 4.30 4.56
N GLY A 26 -5.47 3.52 3.54
CA GLY A 26 -6.41 3.11 2.50
C GLY A 26 -7.57 2.28 3.04
N VAL A 27 -7.31 1.35 3.96
CA VAL A 27 -8.36 0.56 4.63
C VAL A 27 -9.22 1.47 5.51
N THR A 28 -8.63 2.37 6.29
CA THR A 28 -9.40 3.29 7.16
C THR A 28 -10.33 4.18 6.33
N VAL A 29 -9.84 4.74 5.24
CA VAL A 29 -10.60 5.61 4.35
C VAL A 29 -11.71 4.82 3.62
N ALA A 30 -11.40 3.62 3.10
CA ALA A 30 -12.38 2.77 2.46
C ALA A 30 -13.46 2.30 3.44
N ALA A 31 -13.08 1.87 4.65
CA ALA A 31 -14.00 1.47 5.70
C ALA A 31 -14.91 2.63 6.12
N THR A 32 -14.34 3.83 6.29
CA THR A 32 -15.12 5.04 6.57
C THR A 32 -16.11 5.32 5.43
N GLY A 33 -15.66 5.29 4.18
CA GLY A 33 -16.53 5.47 3.01
C GLY A 33 -17.66 4.44 2.93
N ALA A 34 -17.40 3.19 3.28
CA ALA A 34 -18.41 2.14 3.36
C ALA A 34 -19.43 2.41 4.48
N VAL A 35 -18.97 2.77 5.68
CA VAL A 35 -19.82 3.05 6.84
C VAL A 35 -20.67 4.29 6.63
N THR A 36 -20.13 5.34 6.01
CA THR A 36 -20.86 6.59 5.76
C THR A 36 -21.64 6.58 4.44
N ALA A 37 -21.69 5.45 3.72
CA ALA A 37 -22.26 5.34 2.37
C ALA A 37 -21.76 6.41 1.39
N ASN A 38 -20.49 6.83 1.53
CA ASN A 38 -19.86 7.86 0.70
C ASN A 38 -19.00 7.21 -0.39
N ALA A 39 -19.54 7.16 -1.60
CA ALA A 39 -18.90 6.53 -2.76
C ALA A 39 -17.55 7.17 -3.14
N VAL A 40 -17.37 8.47 -2.88
CA VAL A 40 -16.11 9.19 -3.17
C VAL A 40 -15.03 8.76 -2.20
N LEU A 41 -15.32 8.72 -0.91
CA LEU A 41 -14.38 8.24 0.12
C LEU A 41 -14.04 6.77 -0.09
N LEU A 42 -15.04 5.93 -0.42
CA LEU A 42 -14.83 4.53 -0.74
C LEU A 42 -13.89 4.38 -1.95
N GLY A 43 -14.18 5.09 -3.04
CA GLY A 43 -13.39 5.08 -4.26
C GLY A 43 -11.97 5.56 -4.02
N LEU A 44 -11.79 6.62 -3.22
CA LEU A 44 -10.47 7.16 -2.87
C LEU A 44 -9.66 6.16 -2.04
N GLY A 45 -10.26 5.50 -1.06
CA GLY A 45 -9.60 4.46 -0.28
C GLY A 45 -9.14 3.28 -1.15
N ILE A 46 -9.99 2.81 -2.06
CA ILE A 46 -9.65 1.74 -3.01
C ILE A 46 -8.54 2.19 -3.97
N CYS A 47 -8.65 3.41 -4.53
CA CYS A 47 -7.62 3.98 -5.41
C CYS A 47 -6.28 4.12 -4.69
N TRP A 48 -6.29 4.50 -3.42
CA TRP A 48 -5.09 4.63 -2.61
C TRP A 48 -4.41 3.27 -2.38
N LEU A 49 -5.20 2.23 -2.07
CA LEU A 49 -4.68 0.87 -1.88
C LEU A 49 -4.09 0.30 -3.16
N LEU A 50 -4.82 0.40 -4.26
CA LEU A 50 -4.39 -0.18 -5.54
C LEU A 50 -3.28 0.65 -6.18
N GLY A 51 -3.46 1.97 -6.28
CA GLY A 51 -2.51 2.87 -6.92
C GLY A 51 -1.26 3.09 -6.09
N GLY A 52 -1.42 3.45 -4.81
CA GLY A 52 -0.30 3.65 -3.89
C GLY A 52 0.48 2.36 -3.67
N GLY A 53 -0.21 1.23 -3.47
CA GLY A 53 0.40 -0.07 -3.30
C GLY A 53 1.18 -0.52 -4.55
N ALA A 54 0.54 -0.49 -5.72
CA ALA A 54 1.19 -0.89 -6.98
C ALA A 54 2.38 0.00 -7.32
N LEU A 55 2.26 1.32 -7.16
CA LEU A 55 3.36 2.25 -7.41
C LEU A 55 4.53 1.99 -6.47
N THR A 56 4.26 1.77 -5.18
CA THR A 56 5.29 1.48 -4.18
C THR A 56 6.03 0.20 -4.50
N VAL A 57 5.32 -0.87 -4.90
CA VAL A 57 5.96 -2.12 -5.33
C VAL A 57 6.79 -1.93 -6.60
N VAL A 58 6.33 -1.12 -7.55
CA VAL A 58 7.09 -0.82 -8.78
C VAL A 58 8.36 -0.03 -8.47
N LEU A 59 8.28 0.98 -7.59
CA LEU A 59 9.43 1.78 -7.16
C LEU A 59 10.43 0.92 -6.38
N ALA A 60 9.93 0.14 -5.43
CA ALA A 60 10.73 -0.80 -4.64
C ALA A 60 11.51 -1.78 -5.52
N ASN A 61 10.91 -2.29 -6.60
CA ASN A 61 11.59 -3.18 -7.54
C ASN A 61 12.51 -2.47 -8.56
N ARG A 62 12.45 -1.13 -8.65
CA ARG A 62 13.28 -0.33 -9.54
C ARG A 62 14.47 0.31 -8.85
N ASP A 63 14.49 0.34 -7.53
CA ASP A 63 15.62 0.88 -6.78
C ASP A 63 16.77 -0.12 -6.76
N PRO A 64 17.90 0.16 -7.44
CA PRO A 64 19.02 -0.77 -7.54
C PRO A 64 19.79 -0.91 -6.21
N GLU A 65 19.50 -0.08 -5.21
CA GLU A 65 20.10 -0.15 -3.86
C GLU A 65 19.29 -1.04 -2.90
N SER A 66 18.16 -1.60 -3.35
CA SER A 66 17.29 -2.46 -2.54
C SER A 66 17.59 -3.96 -2.67
N GLY A 67 18.72 -4.33 -3.28
CA GLY A 67 19.22 -5.70 -3.41
C GLY A 67 20.74 -5.80 -3.26
#